data_AF-A0A7V6QPD2-F1
#
_entry.id   AF-A0A7V6QPD2-F1
#
_cell.length_a   1.000
_cell.length_b   1.000
_cell.length_c   1.000
_cell.angle_alpha   90.00
_cell.angle_beta   90.00
_cell.angle_gamma   90.00
#
_symmetry.space_group_name_H-M   'P 1'
#
loop_
_entity.id
_entity.type
_entity.pdbx_description
1 polymer ?
#
loop_
_entity_poly.entity_id
_entity_poly.type
_entity_poly.pdbx_seq_one_letter_code
_entity_poly.pdbx_strand_id
1 'polypeptide(L)'
;MNKAFRWTLFLVVGIVVGFMASLLFINNDKQVATTEPSPQTETVTSTEPAEPAPNLAEHTDNILVQKGCIACHAVSPIGVKGNGTAPDLAIAYDDVKNRFGKSLEEFLAEPEGTMSAVFETSPLTDEEKEKVISIVKEYSEQ
;
A
#
# COMPACT_ATOMS: atom_id res chain seq x y z
N MET A 1 41.18 15.73 38.76
CA MET A 1 40.33 14.88 37.90
C MET A 1 38.91 15.40 37.93
N ASN A 2 38.53 16.05 36.84
CA ASN A 2 37.28 16.71 36.53
C ASN A 2 36.09 15.74 36.68
N LYS A 3 35.23 15.99 37.67
CA LYS A 3 34.04 15.16 37.98
C LYS A 3 33.14 14.94 36.75
N ALA A 4 33.07 15.92 35.85
CA ALA A 4 32.37 15.82 34.58
C ALA A 4 32.97 14.77 33.63
N PHE A 5 34.30 14.70 33.51
CA PHE A 5 34.98 13.71 32.67
C PHE A 5 34.76 12.28 33.19
N ARG A 6 34.72 12.11 34.53
CA ARG A 6 34.41 10.82 35.16
C ARG A 6 32.99 10.37 34.84
N TRP A 7 32.01 11.28 34.86
CA TRP A 7 30.61 10.95 34.60
C TRP A 7 30.33 10.67 33.12
N THR A 8 30.94 11.43 32.21
CA THR A 8 30.83 11.20 30.76
C THR A 8 31.44 9.86 30.34
N LEU A 9 32.56 9.46 30.95
CA LEU A 9 33.16 8.15 30.69
C LEU A 9 32.21 7.00 31.07
N PHE A 10 31.50 7.09 32.19
CA PHE A 10 30.53 6.07 32.61
C PHE A 10 29.31 5.98 31.69
N LEU A 11 28.81 7.10 31.17
CA LEU A 11 27.67 7.10 30.23
C LEU A 11 28.02 6.46 28.89
N VAL A 12 29.19 6.78 28.33
CA VAL A 12 29.60 6.23 27.02
C VAL A 12 29.93 4.74 27.13
N VAL A 13 30.63 4.32 28.18
CA VAL A 13 30.94 2.89 28.40
C VAL A 13 29.68 2.07 28.65
N GLY A 14 28.71 2.61 29.41
CA GLY A 14 27.43 1.92 29.66
C GLY A 14 26.62 1.67 28.38
N ILE A 15 26.56 2.64 27.47
CA ILE A 15 25.82 2.51 26.20
C ILE A 15 26.50 1.49 25.27
N VAL A 16 27.83 1.48 25.19
CA VAL A 16 28.58 0.54 24.33
C VAL A 16 28.47 -0.90 24.86
N VAL A 17 28.60 -1.11 26.17
CA VAL A 17 28.46 -2.45 26.77
C VAL A 17 27.02 -2.95 26.67
N GLY A 18 26.03 -2.08 26.86
CA GLY A 18 24.61 -2.42 26.69
C GLY A 18 24.27 -2.83 25.25
N PHE A 19 24.77 -2.09 24.25
CA PHE A 19 24.54 -2.41 22.84
C PHE A 19 25.24 -3.73 22.42
N MET A 20 26.45 -3.99 22.93
CA MET A 20 27.21 -5.21 22.61
C MET A 20 26.63 -6.46 23.28
N ALA A 21 26.07 -6.33 24.49
CA ALA A 21 25.31 -7.41 25.14
C ALA A 21 23.96 -7.67 24.43
N SER A 22 23.22 -6.63 24.02
CA SER A 22 21.96 -6.80 23.28
C SER A 22 22.14 -7.54 21.96
N LEU A 23 23.24 -7.32 21.24
CA LEU A 23 23.53 -8.06 20.00
C LEU A 23 23.84 -9.55 20.25
N LEU A 24 24.29 -9.93 21.45
CA LEU A 24 24.51 -11.33 21.83
C LEU A 24 23.22 -12.01 22.32
N PHE A 25 22.26 -11.26 22.88
CA PHE A 25 20.97 -11.79 23.33
C PHE A 25 19.91 -11.93 22.22
N ILE A 26 19.98 -11.14 21.13
CA ILE A 26 19.01 -11.25 20.02
C ILE A 26 19.17 -12.57 19.22
N ASN A 27 20.33 -13.22 19.28
CA ASN A 27 20.59 -14.49 18.59
C ASN A 27 20.29 -15.75 19.41
N ASN A 28 19.83 -15.64 20.66
CA ASN A 28 19.64 -16.81 21.53
C ASN A 28 18.49 -16.67 22.53
N ASP A 29 17.24 -16.79 22.07
CA ASP A 29 16.20 -17.45 22.88
C ASP A 29 14.99 -17.93 22.06
N LYS A 30 14.78 -19.26 22.09
CA LYS A 30 13.52 -19.91 21.72
C LYS A 30 12.63 -19.91 22.97
N GLN A 31 11.48 -19.22 22.91
CA GLN A 31 10.18 -19.47 23.58
C GLN A 31 10.19 -19.75 25.11
N VAL A 32 9.39 -19.13 25.99
CA VAL A 32 7.91 -19.25 26.15
C VAL A 32 7.50 -18.41 27.38
N ALA A 33 6.37 -17.69 27.31
CA ALA A 33 5.27 -17.64 28.33
C ALA A 33 4.31 -16.49 27.98
N THR A 34 3.25 -16.76 27.21
CA THR A 34 1.88 -16.95 27.73
C THR A 34 1.37 -15.79 28.60
N THR A 35 0.56 -14.93 27.97
CA THR A 35 -0.67 -14.39 28.55
C THR A 35 -1.67 -14.33 27.39
N GLU A 36 -2.64 -15.24 27.40
CA GLU A 36 -3.84 -15.19 26.55
C GLU A 36 -4.76 -14.07 27.10
N PRO A 37 -5.41 -13.28 26.23
CA PRO A 37 -6.68 -13.75 25.68
C PRO A 37 -6.75 -13.67 24.14
N SER A 38 -7.28 -14.75 23.56
CA SER A 38 -8.04 -14.95 22.32
C SER A 38 -8.00 -13.95 21.13
N PRO A 39 -8.13 -14.46 19.89
CA PRO A 39 -7.43 -13.94 18.71
C PRO A 39 -8.32 -13.17 17.73
N GLN A 40 -7.83 -12.02 17.26
CA GLN A 40 -7.98 -11.64 15.86
C GLN A 40 -6.62 -11.18 15.35
N THR A 41 -6.03 -12.09 14.58
CA THR A 41 -4.77 -11.99 13.89
C THR A 41 -4.79 -10.83 12.90
N GLU A 42 -4.18 -9.72 13.28
CA GLU A 42 -3.35 -8.95 12.36
C GLU A 42 -2.08 -9.77 12.11
N THR A 43 -1.89 -10.27 10.89
CA THR A 43 -0.58 -10.70 10.40
C THR A 43 -0.26 -9.83 9.21
N VAL A 44 0.46 -8.75 9.51
CA VAL A 44 1.38 -8.14 8.56
C VAL A 44 2.48 -9.17 8.33
N THR A 45 2.37 -9.91 7.23
CA THR A 45 3.51 -10.60 6.63
C THR A 45 3.78 -9.91 5.29
N SER A 46 4.75 -9.01 5.30
CA SER A 46 5.35 -8.48 4.08
C SER A 46 6.53 -9.37 3.73
N THR A 47 6.63 -9.66 2.43
CA THR A 47 7.77 -10.26 1.70
C THR A 47 7.64 -11.75 1.40
N GLU A 48 6.73 -12.05 0.47
CA GLU A 48 6.95 -13.07 -0.55
C GLU A 48 6.92 -12.33 -1.90
N PRO A 49 7.84 -12.62 -2.86
CA PRO A 49 7.67 -12.13 -4.23
C PRO A 49 6.39 -12.76 -4.75
N ALA A 50 5.30 -11.99 -4.75
CA ALA A 50 4.04 -12.42 -5.30
C ALA A 50 4.28 -12.80 -6.76
N GLU A 51 4.14 -14.09 -7.09
CA GLU A 51 3.97 -14.48 -8.47
C GLU A 51 2.82 -13.63 -9.03
N PRO A 52 2.99 -13.04 -10.23
CA PRO A 52 1.96 -12.20 -10.80
C PRO A 52 0.66 -13.01 -10.82
N ALA A 53 -0.42 -12.43 -10.28
CA ALA A 53 -1.72 -13.06 -10.35
C ALA A 53 -1.95 -13.53 -11.80
N PRO A 54 -2.41 -14.77 -12.05
CA PRO A 54 -2.37 -15.38 -13.37
C PRO A 54 -3.01 -14.50 -14.46
N ASN A 55 -4.05 -13.77 -14.09
CA ASN A 55 -4.75 -12.81 -14.95
C ASN A 55 -4.07 -11.42 -15.04
N LEU A 56 -3.20 -11.03 -14.11
CA LEU A 56 -2.47 -9.76 -14.20
C LEU A 56 -1.34 -9.81 -15.24
N ALA A 57 -0.66 -10.96 -15.35
CA ALA A 57 0.42 -11.13 -16.33
C ALA A 57 -0.06 -10.92 -17.78
N GLU A 58 -1.33 -11.22 -18.05
CA GLU A 58 -1.99 -11.07 -19.35
C GLU A 58 -2.38 -9.62 -19.67
N HIS A 59 -2.32 -8.71 -18.70
CA HIS A 59 -2.78 -7.31 -18.83
C HIS A 59 -1.67 -6.29 -18.52
N THR A 60 -0.40 -6.65 -18.73
CA THR A 60 0.74 -5.76 -18.45
C THR A 60 0.78 -4.52 -19.35
N ASP A 61 0.14 -4.56 -20.51
CA ASP A 61 -0.06 -3.44 -21.43
C ASP A 61 -1.20 -2.50 -21.01
N ASN A 62 -2.03 -2.90 -20.04
CA ASN A 62 -3.14 -2.10 -19.55
C ASN A 62 -2.67 -0.90 -18.71
N ILE A 63 -3.19 0.30 -18.99
CA ILE A 63 -2.81 1.53 -18.29
C ILE A 63 -3.10 1.46 -16.77
N LEU A 64 -4.18 0.78 -16.36
CA LEU A 64 -4.54 0.62 -14.94
C LEU A 64 -3.51 -0.23 -14.19
N VAL A 65 -2.86 -1.16 -14.91
CA VAL A 65 -1.76 -1.97 -14.40
C VAL A 65 -0.47 -1.15 -14.34
N GLN A 66 -0.14 -0.46 -15.43
CA GLN A 66 1.09 0.35 -15.53
C GLN A 66 1.13 1.51 -14.53
N LYS A 67 -0.03 2.13 -14.25
CA LYS A 67 -0.15 3.23 -13.28
C LYS A 67 -0.39 2.74 -11.85
N GLY A 68 -0.49 1.42 -11.64
CA GLY A 68 -0.63 0.81 -10.31
C GLY A 68 -2.02 0.95 -9.69
N CYS A 69 -3.06 1.32 -10.45
CA CYS A 69 -4.43 1.47 -9.96
C CYS A 69 -4.94 0.17 -9.30
N ILE A 70 -4.56 -0.96 -9.90
CA ILE A 70 -4.93 -2.30 -9.44
C ILE A 70 -4.30 -2.71 -8.10
N ALA A 71 -3.37 -1.91 -7.55
CA ALA A 71 -2.85 -2.18 -6.21
C ALA A 71 -3.96 -2.09 -5.16
N CYS A 72 -4.92 -1.17 -5.38
CA CYS A 72 -6.04 -0.94 -4.48
C CYS A 72 -7.38 -1.37 -5.07
N HIS A 73 -7.53 -1.25 -6.39
CA HIS A 73 -8.80 -1.49 -7.07
C HIS A 73 -8.88 -2.88 -7.71
N ALA A 74 -10.06 -3.48 -7.64
CA ALA A 74 -10.43 -4.60 -8.49
C ALA A 74 -10.82 -4.12 -9.90
N VAL A 75 -10.79 -5.04 -10.86
CA VAL A 75 -11.36 -4.90 -12.21
C VAL A 75 -12.02 -6.23 -12.56
N SER A 76 -13.27 -6.41 -12.12
CA SER A 76 -13.99 -7.68 -12.24
C SER A 76 -14.10 -8.25 -13.65
N PRO A 77 -14.34 -7.47 -14.72
CA PRO A 77 -14.47 -8.00 -16.08
C PRO A 77 -13.24 -8.77 -16.58
N ILE A 78 -12.05 -8.40 -16.11
CA ILE A 78 -10.77 -9.04 -16.46
C ILE A 78 -10.20 -9.87 -15.29
N GLY A 79 -11.00 -10.14 -14.26
CA GLY A 79 -10.63 -10.97 -13.12
C GLY A 79 -9.52 -10.42 -12.22
N VAL A 80 -9.14 -9.15 -12.35
CA VAL A 80 -8.13 -8.52 -11.49
C VAL A 80 -8.76 -8.17 -10.14
N LYS A 81 -8.15 -8.64 -9.04
CA LYS A 81 -8.82 -8.61 -7.72
C LYS A 81 -8.55 -7.37 -6.86
N GLY A 82 -7.46 -6.65 -7.11
CA GLY A 82 -7.00 -5.60 -6.19
C GLY A 82 -6.79 -6.12 -4.75
N ASN A 83 -6.56 -5.20 -3.81
CA ASN A 83 -6.47 -5.52 -2.38
C ASN A 83 -7.75 -5.22 -1.58
N GLY A 84 -8.81 -4.72 -2.23
CA GLY A 84 -10.10 -4.40 -1.61
C GLY A 84 -10.16 -3.06 -0.86
N THR A 85 -9.11 -2.24 -0.90
CA THR A 85 -9.10 -0.90 -0.28
C THR A 85 -10.03 0.07 -1.00
N ALA A 86 -10.24 -0.12 -2.30
CA ALA A 86 -11.04 0.78 -3.13
C ALA A 86 -12.05 0.00 -3.99
N PRO A 87 -13.16 0.66 -4.43
CA PRO A 87 -14.20 0.00 -5.23
C PRO A 87 -13.67 -0.54 -6.55
N ASP A 88 -14.41 -1.46 -7.16
CA ASP A 88 -14.09 -1.97 -8.50
C ASP A 88 -14.11 -0.84 -9.54
N LEU A 89 -13.12 -0.81 -10.45
CA LEU A 89 -13.09 0.19 -11.51
C LEU A 89 -14.19 0.01 -12.56
N ALA A 90 -14.75 -1.20 -12.70
CA ALA A 90 -15.88 -1.44 -13.61
C ALA A 90 -17.14 -0.66 -13.20
N ILE A 91 -17.27 -0.27 -11.92
CA ILE A 91 -18.42 0.54 -11.44
C ILE A 91 -18.07 2.02 -11.30
N ALA A 92 -16.90 2.46 -11.74
CA ALA A 92 -16.39 3.80 -11.44
C ALA A 92 -17.31 4.93 -11.90
N TYR A 93 -17.98 4.79 -13.06
CA TYR A 93 -18.93 5.79 -13.56
C TYR A 93 -20.08 6.08 -12.60
N ASP A 94 -20.66 5.02 -12.04
CA ASP A 94 -21.75 5.16 -11.06
C ASP A 94 -21.21 5.55 -9.69
N ASP A 95 -20.07 4.98 -9.27
CA ASP A 95 -19.48 5.24 -7.96
C ASP A 95 -19.10 6.72 -7.79
N VAL A 96 -18.41 7.32 -8.77
CA VAL A 96 -17.99 8.72 -8.68
C VAL A 96 -19.17 9.68 -8.70
N LYS A 97 -20.19 9.38 -9.51
CA LYS A 97 -21.43 10.14 -9.56
C LYS A 97 -22.20 10.06 -8.25
N ASN A 98 -22.33 8.86 -7.68
CA ASN A 98 -23.10 8.64 -6.46
C ASN A 98 -22.40 9.20 -5.22
N ARG A 99 -21.06 9.15 -5.17
CA ARG A 99 -20.28 9.57 -4.00
C ARG A 99 -19.85 11.02 -4.03
N PHE A 100 -19.49 11.53 -5.21
CA PHE A 100 -18.91 12.88 -5.37
C PHE A 100 -19.78 13.81 -6.20
N GLY A 101 -20.85 13.31 -6.83
CA GLY A 101 -21.71 14.13 -7.68
C GLY A 101 -21.04 14.61 -8.97
N LYS A 102 -19.93 13.98 -9.36
CA LYS A 102 -19.09 14.34 -10.52
C LYS A 102 -19.15 13.24 -11.57
N SER A 103 -18.89 13.59 -12.83
CA SER A 103 -18.57 12.59 -13.86
C SER A 103 -17.18 11.97 -13.60
N LEU A 104 -16.87 10.87 -14.28
CA LEU A 104 -15.54 10.25 -14.17
C LEU A 104 -14.44 11.20 -14.67
N GLU A 105 -14.73 11.94 -15.75
CA GLU A 105 -13.83 12.92 -16.34
C GLU A 105 -13.55 14.08 -15.36
N GLU A 106 -14.60 14.61 -14.73
CA GLU A 106 -14.47 15.66 -13.71
C GLU A 106 -13.68 15.16 -12.49
N PHE A 107 -13.91 13.92 -12.05
CA PHE A 107 -13.17 13.32 -10.95
C PHE A 107 -11.68 13.10 -11.29
N LEU A 108 -11.34 12.67 -12.51
CA LEU A 108 -9.93 12.51 -12.91
C LEU A 108 -9.23 13.87 -13.13
N ALA A 109 -9.98 14.93 -13.44
CA ALA A 109 -9.46 16.28 -13.51
C ALA A 109 -9.22 16.87 -12.11
N GLU A 110 -10.14 16.65 -11.18
CA GLU A 110 -10.10 17.15 -9.82
C GLU A 110 -10.51 16.04 -8.82
N PRO A 111 -9.57 15.14 -8.46
CA PRO A 111 -9.86 13.96 -7.64
C PRO A 111 -10.15 14.32 -6.18
N GLU A 112 -11.09 13.58 -5.57
CA GLU A 112 -11.51 13.77 -4.19
C GLU A 112 -11.23 12.54 -3.31
N GLY A 113 -11.19 12.77 -1.99
CA GLY A 113 -10.95 11.73 -0.99
C GLY A 113 -9.54 11.13 -1.08
N THR A 114 -9.44 9.81 -0.92
CA THR A 114 -8.14 9.11 -0.96
C THR A 114 -7.45 9.24 -2.32
N MET A 115 -8.20 9.37 -3.42
CA MET A 115 -7.60 9.49 -4.75
C MET A 115 -6.91 10.83 -4.97
N SER A 116 -7.27 11.90 -4.25
CA SER A 116 -6.54 13.17 -4.33
C SER A 116 -5.07 12.98 -3.97
N ALA A 117 -4.80 12.32 -2.85
CA ALA A 117 -3.45 12.01 -2.39
C ALA A 117 -2.71 11.05 -3.34
N VAL A 118 -3.41 10.08 -3.93
CA VAL A 118 -2.80 9.17 -4.91
C VAL A 118 -2.35 9.94 -6.16
N PHE A 119 -3.19 10.82 -6.68
CA PHE A 119 -2.90 11.60 -7.89
C PHE A 119 -1.81 12.67 -7.66
N GLU A 120 -1.61 13.13 -6.42
CA GLU A 120 -0.46 13.98 -6.07
C GLU A 120 0.87 13.22 -6.22
N THR A 121 0.90 11.92 -5.90
CA THR A 121 2.11 11.09 -5.98
C THR A 121 2.36 10.49 -7.35
N SER A 122 1.28 10.21 -8.10
CA SER A 122 1.32 9.60 -9.43
C SER A 122 0.32 10.32 -10.33
N PRO A 123 0.63 11.54 -10.79
CA PRO A 123 -0.28 12.30 -11.65
C PRO A 123 -0.45 11.61 -12.99
N LEU A 124 -1.66 11.75 -13.55
CA LEU A 124 -1.98 11.36 -14.92
C LEU A 124 -1.85 12.55 -15.85
N THR A 125 -1.21 12.36 -17.00
CA THR A 125 -1.30 13.32 -18.11
C THR A 125 -2.70 13.29 -18.72
N ASP A 126 -3.07 14.30 -19.51
CA ASP A 126 -4.39 14.33 -20.15
C ASP A 126 -4.60 13.13 -21.09
N GLU A 127 -3.56 12.72 -21.82
CA GLU A 127 -3.60 11.52 -22.66
C GLU A 127 -3.78 10.23 -21.83
N GLU A 128 -3.14 10.14 -20.66
CA GLU A 128 -3.33 8.99 -19.76
C GLU A 128 -4.73 8.98 -19.18
N LYS A 129 -5.30 10.14 -18.83
CA LYS A 129 -6.70 10.23 -18.36
C LYS A 129 -7.67 9.74 -19.42
N GLU A 130 -7.50 10.16 -20.67
CA GLU A 130 -8.33 9.69 -21.79
C GLU A 130 -8.27 8.16 -21.96
N LYS A 131 -7.06 7.58 -21.87
CA LYS A 131 -6.87 6.11 -21.90
C LYS A 131 -7.55 5.42 -20.73
N VAL A 132 -7.42 5.96 -19.52
CA VAL A 132 -8.10 5.44 -18.32
C VAL A 132 -9.62 5.49 -18.51
N ILE A 133 -10.16 6.62 -18.95
CA ILE A 133 -11.60 6.80 -19.21
C ILE A 133 -12.09 5.76 -20.22
N SER A 134 -11.38 5.60 -21.34
CA SER A 134 -11.74 4.65 -22.40
C SER A 134 -11.80 3.21 -21.88
N ILE A 135 -10.77 2.78 -21.16
CA ILE A 135 -10.69 1.40 -20.63
C ILE A 135 -11.71 1.17 -19.53
N VAL A 136 -11.89 2.12 -18.62
CA VAL A 136 -12.90 2.02 -17.55
C VAL A 136 -14.30 1.96 -18.14
N LYS A 137 -14.56 2.70 -19.22
CA LYS A 137 -15.84 2.64 -19.94
C LYS A 137 -16.10 1.27 -20.54
N GLU A 138 -15.12 0.72 -21.25
CA GLU A 138 -15.19 -0.64 -21.80
C GLU A 138 -15.50 -1.68 -20.72
N TYR A 139 -14.93 -1.52 -19.53
CA TYR A 139 -15.18 -2.43 -18.40
C TYR A 139 -16.54 -2.23 -17.74
N SER A 140 -17.08 -1.01 -17.76
CA SER A 140 -18.41 -0.73 -17.21
C SER A 140 -19.57 -1.23 -18.07
N GLU A 141 -19.30 -1.53 -19.35
CA GLU A 141 -20.31 -1.98 -20.33
C GLU A 141 -20.40 -3.51 -20.46
N GLN A 142 -19.61 -4.27 -19.68
CA GLN A 142 -19.57 -5.74 -19.68
C GLN A 142 -20.44 -6.34 -18.56
#